data_AF-A0A0F9HRW6-F1
#
_entry.id   AF-A0A0F9HRW6-F1
#
_cell.length_a   1.000
_cell.length_b   1.000
_cell.length_c   1.000
_cell.angle_alpha   90.00
_cell.angle_beta   90.00
_cell.angle_gamma   90.00
#
_symmetry.space_group_name_H-M   'P 1'
#
loop_
_entity.id
_entity.type
_entity.pdbx_description
1 polymer ?
#
loop_
_entity_poly.entity_id
_entity_poly.type
_entity_poly.pdbx_seq_one_letter_code
_entity_poly.pdbx_strand_id
1 'polypeptide(L)'
;MKPRFLFYLRYIIFLLGIQIIFSILFLSVYQNLAQDVGIWDKFLAVVVGLKLDISLTGYLLGIPTLLLIIGSIFRSGIPKKIIGVYTFLIILCLVMAYIVNLVIYKYWKFPIDKTIFDYVTTPGEMMASLSTFSLVIFSGIIILGVYALYFQIYRKWVIKPLAINQKRSWLASILFLFILPSLILPVRGGFATSPIQTGSVYFHKNAFINHAAVNPVWNLLYTIIEGDKMNTSNSFYTEGEVQVIMDELYKEGENRAQVLNTDSPNIILILLESFSEAVMSDMGGNGNPAPNLKALAGEGIYFNNFYSTGVLTDRAIGAVFGGYPS
;
A
#
# COMPACT_ATOMS: atom_id res chain seq x y z
N MET A 1 -36.64 14.38 2.30
CA MET A 1 -35.44 14.92 1.65
C MET A 1 -34.36 15.30 2.67
N LYS A 2 -34.55 16.35 3.49
CA LYS A 2 -33.58 16.84 4.50
C LYS A 2 -32.84 15.75 5.31
N PRO A 3 -33.51 14.75 5.92
CA PRO A 3 -32.80 13.77 6.75
C PRO A 3 -31.91 12.80 5.96
N ARG A 4 -32.27 12.44 4.72
CA ARG A 4 -31.43 11.58 3.86
C ARG A 4 -30.16 12.30 3.42
N PHE A 5 -30.30 13.57 3.04
CA PHE A 5 -29.15 14.41 2.69
C PHE A 5 -28.25 14.66 3.90
N LEU A 6 -28.82 14.92 5.08
CA LEU A 6 -28.04 15.07 6.31
C LEU A 6 -27.28 13.78 6.67
N PHE A 7 -27.90 12.61 6.50
CA PHE A 7 -27.19 11.33 6.62
C PHE A 7 -26.03 11.25 5.63
N TYR A 8 -26.28 11.54 4.35
CA TYR A 8 -25.28 11.46 3.29
C TYR A 8 -24.07 12.34 3.56
N LEU A 9 -24.30 13.60 3.95
CA LEU A 9 -23.26 14.54 4.34
C LEU A 9 -22.47 14.05 5.56
N ARG A 10 -23.15 13.58 6.62
CA ARG A 10 -22.48 13.00 7.80
C ARG A 10 -21.66 11.77 7.44
N TYR A 11 -22.14 10.96 6.50
CA TYR A 11 -21.46 9.75 6.05
C TYR A 11 -20.17 10.07 5.28
N ILE A 12 -20.20 11.08 4.40
CA ILE A 12 -19.00 11.60 3.72
C ILE A 12 -17.98 12.10 4.74
N ILE A 13 -18.41 12.98 5.65
CA ILE A 13 -17.52 13.55 6.68
C ILE A 13 -16.95 12.45 7.57
N PHE A 14 -17.75 11.45 7.92
CA PHE A 14 -17.30 10.31 8.71
C PHE A 14 -16.22 9.49 8.00
N LEU A 15 -16.43 9.13 6.73
CA LEU A 15 -15.45 8.34 5.97
C LEU A 15 -14.15 9.13 5.73
N LEU A 16 -14.23 10.39 5.33
CA LEU A 16 -13.05 11.24 5.17
C LEU A 16 -12.34 11.48 6.51
N GLY A 17 -13.09 11.65 7.59
CA GLY A 17 -12.53 11.81 8.93
C GLY A 17 -11.68 10.63 9.36
N ILE A 18 -12.12 9.39 9.10
CA ILE A 18 -11.34 8.18 9.38
C ILE A 18 -10.01 8.20 8.61
N GLN A 19 -10.07 8.53 7.32
CA GLN A 19 -8.91 8.57 6.41
C GLN A 19 -7.90 9.65 6.84
N ILE A 20 -8.37 10.86 7.12
CA ILE A 20 -7.52 11.97 7.59
C ILE A 20 -6.88 11.65 8.95
N ILE A 21 -7.65 11.10 9.89
CA ILE A 21 -7.11 10.69 11.20
C ILE A 21 -6.01 9.65 11.02
N PHE A 22 -6.20 8.71 10.10
CA PHE A 22 -5.17 7.74 9.77
C PHE A 22 -3.92 8.40 9.18
N SER A 23 -4.05 9.30 8.20
CA SER A 23 -2.91 9.99 7.60
C SER A 23 -2.11 10.80 8.64
N ILE A 24 -2.80 11.45 9.58
CA ILE A 24 -2.16 12.14 10.71
C ILE A 24 -1.46 11.13 11.63
N LEU A 25 -2.11 10.03 12.00
CA LEU A 25 -1.53 8.99 12.83
C LEU A 25 -0.27 8.40 12.16
N PHE A 26 -0.32 8.15 10.86
CA PHE A 26 0.80 7.64 10.07
C PHE A 26 2.00 8.58 10.11
N LEU A 27 1.76 9.89 9.89
CA LEU A 27 2.78 10.93 10.03
C LEU A 27 3.36 10.99 11.45
N SER A 28 2.53 10.85 12.49
CA SER A 28 2.98 10.88 13.88
C SER A 28 3.83 9.66 14.25
N VAL A 29 3.42 8.45 13.85
CA VAL A 29 4.14 7.20 14.15
C VAL A 29 5.52 7.20 13.50
N TYR A 30 5.62 7.69 12.27
CA TYR A 30 6.84 7.67 11.48
C TYR A 30 7.54 9.03 11.37
N GLN A 31 7.27 9.95 12.30
CA GLN A 31 7.85 11.30 12.30
C GLN A 31 9.39 11.32 12.22
N ASN A 32 10.05 10.26 12.71
CA ASN A 32 11.50 10.11 12.67
C ASN A 32 12.07 9.98 11.25
N LEU A 33 11.25 9.56 10.26
CA LEU A 33 11.66 9.47 8.85
C LEU A 33 11.60 10.84 8.13
N ALA A 34 11.11 11.88 8.82
CA ALA A 34 10.94 13.23 8.31
C ALA A 34 11.26 14.29 9.38
N GLN A 35 12.36 14.10 10.11
CA GLN A 35 12.82 15.07 11.11
C GLN A 35 13.22 16.41 10.46
N ASP A 36 13.85 16.35 9.29
CA ASP A 36 14.30 17.54 8.54
C ASP A 36 13.18 18.21 7.73
N VAL A 37 11.97 17.66 7.75
CA VAL A 37 10.84 18.16 6.96
C VAL A 37 9.99 19.12 7.81
N GLY A 38 9.72 20.29 7.23
CA GLY A 38 8.89 21.32 7.85
C GLY A 38 7.46 20.86 8.11
N ILE A 39 6.82 21.46 9.12
CA ILE A 39 5.42 21.16 9.48
C ILE A 39 4.44 21.44 8.32
N TRP A 40 4.76 22.42 7.47
CA TRP A 40 3.97 22.79 6.31
C TRP A 40 3.93 21.67 5.26
N ASP A 41 5.05 21.01 4.99
CA ASP A 41 5.09 19.90 4.03
C ASP A 41 4.36 18.67 4.56
N LYS A 42 4.43 18.42 5.88
CA LYS A 42 3.65 17.37 6.55
C LYS A 42 2.14 17.64 6.46
N PHE A 43 1.73 18.90 6.64
CA PHE A 43 0.35 19.31 6.44
C PHE A 43 -0.08 19.17 4.97
N LEU A 44 0.77 19.58 4.04
CA LEU A 44 0.53 19.42 2.60
C LEU A 44 0.39 17.94 2.22
N ALA A 45 1.10 17.01 2.86
CA ALA A 45 0.91 15.58 2.62
C ALA A 45 -0.54 15.14 2.87
N VAL A 46 -1.14 15.62 3.97
CA VAL A 46 -2.56 15.35 4.28
C VAL A 46 -3.47 16.00 3.24
N VAL A 47 -3.23 17.26 2.89
CA VAL A 47 -4.06 18.01 1.92
C VAL A 47 -4.00 17.40 0.52
N VAL A 48 -2.82 17.06 0.03
CA VAL A 48 -2.62 16.42 -1.28
C VAL A 48 -3.20 15.01 -1.26
N GLY A 49 -3.07 14.28 -0.15
CA GLY A 49 -3.63 12.95 0.05
C GLY A 49 -5.16 12.91 0.01
N LEU A 50 -5.85 14.02 0.35
CA LEU A 50 -7.31 14.13 0.22
C LEU A 50 -7.80 13.77 -1.19
N LYS A 51 -6.97 13.94 -2.22
CA LYS A 51 -7.32 13.55 -3.59
C LYS A 51 -7.64 12.05 -3.70
N LEU A 52 -6.82 11.19 -3.09
CA LEU A 52 -7.09 9.75 -3.02
C LEU A 52 -8.18 9.42 -2.02
N ASP A 53 -8.25 10.14 -0.90
CA ASP A 53 -9.30 9.91 0.11
C ASP A 53 -10.70 10.19 -0.43
N ILE A 54 -10.85 11.26 -1.22
CA ILE A 54 -12.09 11.62 -1.91
C ILE A 54 -12.45 10.54 -2.95
N SER A 55 -11.47 10.03 -3.69
CA SER A 55 -11.69 8.93 -4.65
C SER A 55 -12.16 7.66 -3.95
N LEU A 56 -11.49 7.23 -2.87
CA LEU A 56 -11.90 6.07 -2.08
C LEU A 56 -13.29 6.27 -1.49
N THR A 57 -13.57 7.45 -0.94
CA THR A 57 -14.90 7.81 -0.43
C THR A 57 -15.95 7.72 -1.53
N GLY A 58 -15.63 8.16 -2.76
CA GLY A 58 -16.50 8.00 -3.93
C GLY A 58 -16.87 6.55 -4.21
N TYR A 59 -15.89 5.64 -4.22
CA TYR A 59 -16.13 4.20 -4.34
C TYR A 59 -17.05 3.67 -3.22
N LEU A 60 -16.74 4.03 -1.96
CA LEU A 60 -17.49 3.56 -0.79
C LEU A 60 -18.93 4.08 -0.71
N LEU A 61 -19.24 5.22 -1.36
CA LEU A 61 -20.58 5.80 -1.39
C LEU A 61 -21.54 5.14 -2.39
N GLY A 62 -21.04 4.36 -3.36
CA GLY A 62 -21.88 3.78 -4.41
C GLY A 62 -23.04 2.96 -3.85
N ILE A 63 -22.75 1.98 -2.97
CA ILE A 63 -23.76 1.11 -2.35
C ILE A 63 -24.76 1.90 -1.47
N PRO A 64 -24.32 2.76 -0.52
CA PRO A 64 -25.24 3.60 0.25
C PRO A 64 -26.13 4.49 -0.62
N THR A 65 -25.60 5.05 -1.71
CA THR A 65 -26.37 5.89 -2.64
C THR A 65 -27.48 5.09 -3.31
N LEU A 66 -27.16 3.91 -3.82
CA LEU A 66 -28.16 3.00 -4.40
C LEU A 66 -29.25 2.62 -3.39
N LEU A 67 -28.85 2.29 -2.16
CA LEU A 67 -29.78 1.94 -1.08
C LEU A 67 -30.66 3.13 -0.65
N LEU A 68 -30.15 4.37 -0.74
CA LEU A 68 -30.94 5.58 -0.50
C LEU A 68 -31.97 5.85 -1.59
N ILE A 69 -31.69 5.49 -2.85
CA ILE A 69 -32.68 5.52 -3.95
C ILE A 69 -33.82 4.54 -3.63
N ILE A 70 -33.47 3.28 -3.35
CA ILE A 70 -34.44 2.21 -3.03
C ILE A 70 -35.26 2.58 -1.79
N GLY A 71 -34.62 3.02 -0.70
CA GLY A 71 -35.29 3.42 0.54
C GLY A 71 -36.07 4.74 0.47
N SER A 72 -35.93 5.50 -0.63
CA SER A 72 -36.77 6.66 -0.91
C SER A 72 -38.06 6.29 -1.62
N ILE A 73 -38.07 5.15 -2.34
CA ILE A 73 -39.21 4.57 -3.05
C ILE A 73 -40.01 3.64 -2.12
N PHE A 74 -39.31 2.67 -1.53
CA PHE A 74 -39.88 1.64 -0.68
C PHE A 74 -39.73 2.05 0.79
N ARG A 75 -40.86 2.23 1.50
CA ARG A 75 -40.92 2.65 2.91
C ARG A 75 -40.51 1.51 3.85
N SER A 76 -39.30 0.97 3.66
CA SER A 76 -38.80 -0.18 4.40
C SER A 76 -37.61 0.22 5.29
N GLY A 77 -37.48 -0.45 6.43
CA GLY A 77 -36.29 -0.34 7.29
C GLY A 77 -35.09 -1.15 6.76
N ILE A 78 -35.27 -1.91 5.67
CA ILE A 78 -34.28 -2.83 5.12
C ILE A 78 -33.04 -2.07 4.61
N PRO A 79 -33.15 -1.00 3.78
CA PRO A 79 -31.99 -0.24 3.33
C PRO A 79 -31.14 0.29 4.48
N LYS A 80 -31.75 0.76 5.57
CA LYS A 80 -31.03 1.20 6.77
C LYS A 80 -30.23 0.06 7.41
N LYS A 81 -30.82 -1.13 7.54
CA LYS A 81 -30.14 -2.31 8.08
C LYS A 81 -28.96 -2.71 7.20
N ILE A 82 -29.16 -2.76 5.87
CA ILE A 82 -28.10 -3.10 4.90
C ILE A 82 -26.98 -2.06 4.95
N ILE A 83 -27.29 -0.75 4.94
CA ILE A 83 -26.28 0.32 5.12
C ILE A 83 -25.52 0.13 6.44
N GLY A 84 -26.20 -0.28 7.51
CA GLY A 84 -25.60 -0.54 8.81
C GLY A 84 -24.62 -1.73 8.82
N VAL A 85 -24.94 -2.81 8.12
CA VAL A 85 -24.04 -3.97 7.95
C VAL A 85 -22.88 -3.63 7.02
N TYR A 86 -23.18 -3.02 5.87
CA TYR A 86 -22.18 -2.51 4.93
C TYR A 86 -21.16 -1.61 5.61
N THR A 87 -21.63 -0.61 6.38
CA THR A 87 -20.73 0.31 7.09
C THR A 87 -19.88 -0.40 8.13
N PHE A 88 -20.42 -1.41 8.83
CA PHE A 88 -19.62 -2.20 9.77
C PHE A 88 -18.47 -2.92 9.06
N LEU A 89 -18.76 -3.57 7.93
CA LEU A 89 -17.75 -4.27 7.13
C LEU A 89 -16.69 -3.30 6.58
N ILE A 90 -17.12 -2.14 6.05
CA ILE A 90 -16.18 -1.12 5.56
C ILE A 90 -15.28 -0.60 6.69
N ILE A 91 -15.82 -0.30 7.88
CA ILE A 91 -15.00 0.12 9.03
C ILE A 91 -14.00 -0.97 9.41
N LEU A 92 -14.44 -2.24 9.47
CA LEU A 92 -13.57 -3.37 9.77
C LEU A 92 -12.41 -3.47 8.78
N CYS A 93 -12.70 -3.43 7.47
CA CYS A 93 -11.69 -3.48 6.42
C CYS A 93 -10.74 -2.28 6.46
N LEU A 94 -11.26 -1.06 6.62
CA LEU A 94 -10.45 0.16 6.71
C LEU A 94 -9.51 0.13 7.91
N VAL A 95 -10.03 -0.13 9.11
CA VAL A 95 -9.21 -0.19 10.34
C VAL A 95 -8.15 -1.28 10.22
N MET A 96 -8.52 -2.47 9.75
CA MET A 96 -7.57 -3.56 9.55
C MET A 96 -6.47 -3.17 8.56
N ALA A 97 -6.81 -2.68 7.37
CA ALA A 97 -5.83 -2.29 6.36
C ALA A 97 -4.90 -1.15 6.83
N TYR A 98 -5.44 -0.19 7.58
CA TYR A 98 -4.67 0.90 8.17
C TYR A 98 -3.69 0.42 9.24
N ILE A 99 -4.10 -0.46 10.14
CA ILE A 99 -3.21 -1.04 11.14
C ILE A 99 -2.14 -1.91 10.46
N VAL A 100 -2.52 -2.75 9.50
CA VAL A 100 -1.58 -3.57 8.71
C VAL A 100 -0.56 -2.67 8.01
N ASN A 101 -1.00 -1.59 7.38
CA ASN A 101 -0.09 -0.62 6.77
C ASN A 101 0.88 -0.02 7.78
N LEU A 102 0.41 0.38 8.97
CA LEU A 102 1.29 0.89 10.02
C LEU A 102 2.34 -0.13 10.45
N VAL A 103 2.01 -1.41 10.55
CA VAL A 103 2.95 -2.46 10.96
C VAL A 103 3.98 -2.73 9.86
N ILE A 104 3.49 -2.93 8.63
CA ILE A 104 4.31 -3.38 7.50
C ILE A 104 5.20 -2.27 6.97
N TYR A 105 4.73 -1.01 6.98
CA TYR A 105 5.53 0.13 6.53
C TYR A 105 6.86 0.25 7.29
N LYS A 106 6.95 -0.25 8.52
CA LYS A 106 8.20 -0.30 9.30
C LYS A 106 9.31 -1.01 8.54
N TYR A 107 8.94 -2.10 7.86
CA TYR A 107 9.84 -3.01 7.15
C TYR A 107 9.93 -2.64 5.67
N TRP A 108 8.80 -2.43 5.00
CA TRP A 108 8.76 -2.22 3.55
C TRP A 108 9.08 -0.80 3.12
N LYS A 109 8.90 0.18 4.02
CA LYS A 109 9.01 1.62 3.72
C LYS A 109 8.14 2.08 2.55
N PHE A 110 7.11 1.31 2.20
CA PHE A 110 6.15 1.61 1.13
C PHE A 110 4.72 1.30 1.61
N PRO A 111 3.69 2.07 1.21
CA PRO A 111 2.31 1.78 1.55
C PRO A 111 1.88 0.41 1.01
N ILE A 112 0.97 -0.27 1.71
CA ILE A 112 0.51 -1.60 1.30
C ILE A 112 -0.05 -1.59 -0.13
N ASP A 113 0.29 -2.62 -0.87
CA ASP A 113 -0.16 -2.91 -2.24
C ASP A 113 -0.51 -4.40 -2.38
N LYS A 114 -0.80 -4.86 -3.60
CA LYS A 114 -1.19 -6.25 -3.88
C LYS A 114 -0.19 -7.29 -3.38
N THR A 115 1.10 -6.96 -3.21
CA THR A 115 2.13 -7.90 -2.75
C THR A 115 1.86 -8.41 -1.33
N ILE A 116 1.01 -7.72 -0.57
CA ILE A 116 0.53 -8.21 0.74
C ILE A 116 -0.07 -9.60 0.67
N PHE A 117 -0.72 -9.95 -0.44
CA PHE A 117 -1.35 -11.25 -0.60
C PHE A 117 -0.34 -12.37 -0.77
N ASP A 118 0.86 -12.09 -1.30
CA ASP A 118 1.93 -13.09 -1.42
C ASP A 118 2.32 -13.59 -0.02
N TYR A 119 2.38 -12.70 0.97
CA TYR A 119 2.68 -13.08 2.36
C TYR A 119 1.49 -13.69 3.11
N VAL A 120 0.25 -13.39 2.71
CA VAL A 120 -0.95 -14.03 3.30
C VAL A 120 -1.03 -15.51 2.93
N THR A 121 -0.36 -15.95 1.84
CA THR A 121 -0.28 -17.37 1.48
C THR A 121 0.62 -18.19 2.42
N THR A 122 1.53 -17.54 3.16
CA THR A 122 2.38 -18.15 4.20
C THR A 122 2.09 -17.56 5.61
N PRO A 123 0.86 -17.70 6.14
CA PRO A 123 0.44 -17.02 7.36
C PRO A 123 1.21 -17.50 8.60
N GLY A 124 1.70 -18.74 8.60
CA GLY A 124 2.53 -19.28 9.69
C GLY A 124 3.85 -18.54 9.85
N GLU A 125 4.52 -18.19 8.75
CA GLU A 125 5.79 -17.47 8.75
C GLU A 125 5.59 -15.99 9.13
N MET A 126 4.53 -15.37 8.62
CA MET A 126 4.15 -14.01 9.01
C MET A 126 3.83 -13.91 10.51
N MET A 127 3.09 -14.86 11.06
CA MET A 127 2.74 -14.88 12.49
C MET A 127 3.94 -15.23 13.37
N ALA A 128 4.85 -16.11 12.92
CA ALA A 128 6.09 -16.42 13.63
C ALA A 128 7.03 -15.20 13.70
N SER A 129 6.94 -14.29 12.74
CA SER A 129 7.71 -13.05 12.68
C SER A 129 7.20 -11.95 13.64
N LEU A 130 6.02 -12.14 14.23
CA LEU A 130 5.42 -11.21 15.19
C LEU A 130 5.38 -11.83 16.59
N SER A 131 5.78 -11.05 17.60
CA SER A 131 5.62 -11.50 18.98
C SER A 131 4.13 -11.70 19.31
N THR A 132 3.79 -12.72 20.11
CA THR A 132 2.42 -12.97 20.57
C THR A 132 1.82 -11.72 21.25
N PHE A 133 2.66 -10.98 21.97
CA PHE A 133 2.27 -9.71 22.58
C PHE A 133 1.84 -8.65 21.55
N SER A 134 2.61 -8.49 20.47
CA SER A 134 2.27 -7.57 19.37
C SER A 134 0.94 -7.94 18.71
N LEU A 135 0.69 -9.24 18.47
CA LEU A 135 -0.58 -9.72 17.91
C LEU A 135 -1.77 -9.38 18.81
N VAL A 136 -1.65 -9.57 20.12
CA VAL A 136 -2.71 -9.22 21.08
C VAL A 136 -2.97 -7.71 21.06
N ILE A 137 -1.93 -6.88 21.04
CA ILE A 137 -2.09 -5.42 20.98
C ILE A 137 -2.79 -4.99 19.68
N PHE A 138 -2.33 -5.48 18.53
CA PHE A 138 -2.92 -5.11 17.24
C PHE A 138 -4.37 -5.54 17.13
N SER A 139 -4.70 -6.77 17.56
CA SER A 139 -6.08 -7.24 17.60
C SER A 139 -6.95 -6.38 18.53
N GLY A 140 -6.43 -6.01 19.71
CA GLY A 140 -7.11 -5.10 20.64
C GLY A 140 -7.37 -3.72 20.04
N ILE A 141 -6.39 -3.12 19.36
CA ILE A 141 -6.53 -1.82 18.70
C ILE A 141 -7.58 -1.89 17.59
N ILE A 142 -7.58 -2.96 16.78
CA ILE A 142 -8.58 -3.15 15.73
C ILE A 142 -9.98 -3.25 16.34
N ILE A 143 -10.17 -4.09 17.36
CA ILE A 143 -11.47 -4.28 18.03
C ILE A 143 -11.95 -2.95 18.64
N LEU A 144 -11.09 -2.24 19.36
CA LEU A 144 -11.43 -0.95 19.98
C LEU A 144 -11.73 0.13 18.94
N GLY A 145 -10.95 0.20 17.86
CA GLY A 145 -11.15 1.12 16.75
C GLY A 145 -12.48 0.87 16.04
N VAL A 146 -12.77 -0.37 15.68
CA VAL A 146 -14.06 -0.76 15.09
C VAL A 146 -15.21 -0.45 16.06
N TYR A 147 -15.05 -0.76 17.35
CA TYR A 147 -16.06 -0.48 18.35
C TYR A 147 -16.35 1.02 18.47
N ALA A 148 -15.31 1.85 18.60
CA ALA A 148 -15.44 3.29 18.71
C ALA A 148 -16.10 3.89 17.45
N LEU A 149 -15.57 3.56 16.27
CA LEU A 149 -16.08 4.10 15.00
C LEU A 149 -17.53 3.66 14.75
N TYR A 150 -17.85 2.38 14.96
CA TYR A 150 -19.18 1.87 14.63
C TYR A 150 -20.23 2.16 15.73
N PHE A 151 -19.96 1.79 16.97
CA PHE A 151 -20.94 1.90 18.05
C PHE A 151 -20.98 3.30 18.67
N GLN A 152 -19.86 4.01 18.79
CA GLN A 152 -19.83 5.34 19.40
C GLN A 152 -20.10 6.45 18.39
N ILE A 153 -19.53 6.39 17.18
CA ILE A 153 -19.66 7.48 16.20
C ILE A 153 -20.80 7.19 15.22
N TYR A 154 -20.72 6.11 14.45
CA TYR A 154 -21.68 5.82 13.38
C TYR A 154 -23.10 5.65 13.92
N ARG A 155 -23.31 4.78 14.92
CA ARG A 155 -24.64 4.52 15.50
C ARG A 155 -25.22 5.74 16.23
N LYS A 156 -24.40 6.54 16.91
CA LYS A 156 -24.89 7.69 17.70
C LYS A 156 -24.96 9.00 16.93
N TRP A 157 -24.30 9.14 15.78
CA TRP A 157 -24.27 10.40 15.04
C TRP A 157 -24.65 10.23 13.57
N VAL A 158 -23.97 9.34 12.86
CA VAL A 158 -24.08 9.25 11.39
C VAL A 158 -25.44 8.70 10.97
N ILE A 159 -25.86 7.56 11.51
CA ILE A 159 -27.09 6.85 11.08
C ILE A 159 -28.39 7.48 11.62
N LYS A 160 -28.30 8.36 12.62
CA LYS A 160 -29.46 8.96 13.31
C LYS A 160 -30.47 9.63 12.37
N PRO A 161 -30.07 10.41 11.35
CA PRO A 161 -31.02 11.05 10.44
C PRO A 161 -31.86 10.03 9.65
N LEU A 162 -31.37 8.81 9.41
CA LEU A 162 -32.14 7.71 8.81
C LEU A 162 -33.09 7.02 9.80
N ALA A 163 -33.85 7.79 10.59
CA ALA A 163 -34.85 7.24 11.51
C ALA A 163 -35.89 6.36 10.78
N ILE A 164 -36.45 5.39 11.51
CA ILE A 164 -37.50 4.49 11.02
C ILE A 164 -38.75 5.35 10.76
N ASN A 165 -39.44 5.13 9.64
CA ASN A 165 -40.65 5.86 9.20
C ASN A 165 -40.45 7.22 8.51
N GLN A 166 -39.37 7.42 7.74
CA GLN A 166 -39.36 8.54 6.81
C GLN A 166 -40.47 8.40 5.75
N LYS A 167 -41.18 9.50 5.48
CA LYS A 167 -42.13 9.59 4.37
C LYS A 167 -41.44 9.26 3.04
N ARG A 168 -42.19 8.62 2.13
CA ARG A 168 -41.79 8.42 0.73
C ARG A 168 -41.44 9.78 0.12
N SER A 169 -40.39 9.83 -0.68
CA SER A 169 -39.92 11.10 -1.25
C SER A 169 -39.33 10.85 -2.64
N TRP A 170 -40.18 10.99 -3.66
CA TRP A 170 -39.79 10.80 -5.05
C TRP A 170 -38.68 11.77 -5.49
N LEU A 171 -38.75 13.02 -5.02
CA LEU A 171 -37.69 14.02 -5.22
C LEU A 171 -36.32 13.58 -4.65
N ALA A 172 -36.30 12.87 -3.51
CA ALA A 172 -35.04 12.33 -2.99
C ALA A 172 -34.48 11.23 -3.89
N SER A 173 -35.34 10.35 -4.41
CA SER A 173 -34.93 9.31 -5.37
C SER A 173 -34.34 9.91 -6.65
N ILE A 174 -34.98 10.93 -7.23
CA ILE A 174 -34.47 11.62 -8.41
C ILE A 174 -33.10 12.25 -8.14
N LEU A 175 -32.94 12.94 -7.01
CA LEU A 175 -31.65 13.56 -6.68
C LEU A 175 -30.53 12.51 -6.51
N PHE A 176 -30.79 11.43 -5.77
CA PHE A 176 -29.78 10.37 -5.61
C PHE A 176 -29.49 9.61 -6.92
N LEU A 177 -30.46 9.54 -7.83
CA LEU A 177 -30.26 9.01 -9.18
C LEU A 177 -29.27 9.85 -9.99
N PHE A 178 -29.21 11.17 -9.78
CA PHE A 178 -28.17 12.03 -10.38
C PHE A 178 -26.85 11.99 -9.61
N ILE A 179 -26.89 11.83 -8.28
CA ILE A 179 -25.67 11.74 -7.46
C ILE A 179 -24.89 10.47 -7.78
N LEU A 180 -25.55 9.33 -7.98
CA LEU A 180 -24.90 8.05 -8.25
C LEU A 180 -23.91 8.10 -9.44
N PRO A 181 -24.30 8.54 -10.66
CA PRO A 181 -23.35 8.69 -11.76
C PRO A 181 -22.34 9.82 -11.53
N SER A 182 -22.68 10.86 -10.76
CA SER A 182 -21.72 11.92 -10.45
C SER A 182 -20.54 11.44 -9.58
N LEU A 183 -20.68 10.29 -8.88
CA LEU A 183 -19.58 9.67 -8.14
C LEU A 183 -18.40 9.23 -9.02
N ILE A 184 -18.60 9.14 -10.34
CA ILE A 184 -17.49 8.90 -11.29
C ILE A 184 -16.44 10.03 -11.19
N LEU A 185 -16.85 11.27 -10.93
CA LEU A 185 -15.96 12.42 -10.82
C LEU A 185 -14.94 12.28 -9.66
N PRO A 186 -15.34 12.08 -8.39
CA PRO A 186 -14.39 11.85 -7.31
C PRO A 186 -13.60 10.55 -7.53
N VAL A 187 -14.22 9.48 -8.02
CA VAL A 187 -13.56 8.21 -8.30
C VAL A 187 -12.39 8.38 -9.27
N ARG A 188 -12.59 9.11 -10.38
CA ARG A 188 -11.53 9.40 -11.36
C ARG A 188 -10.52 10.44 -10.87
N GLY A 189 -10.82 11.16 -9.80
CA GLY A 189 -9.99 12.27 -9.29
C GLY A 189 -10.16 13.58 -10.06
N GLY A 190 -11.34 13.80 -10.67
CA GLY A 190 -11.72 15.04 -11.35
C GLY A 190 -11.83 14.93 -12.86
N PHE A 191 -11.67 16.06 -13.55
CA PHE A 191 -11.78 16.20 -15.01
C PHE A 191 -10.44 16.09 -15.75
N ALA A 192 -9.40 15.61 -15.06
CA ALA A 192 -8.10 15.41 -15.68
C ALA A 192 -8.17 14.37 -16.81
N THR A 193 -7.23 14.45 -17.75
CA THR A 193 -7.15 13.55 -18.92
C THR A 193 -6.88 12.11 -18.51
N SER A 194 -6.07 11.89 -17.48
CA SER A 194 -5.79 10.56 -16.94
C SER A 194 -6.59 10.28 -15.65
N PRO A 195 -7.05 9.04 -15.43
CA PRO A 195 -7.54 8.61 -14.12
C PRO A 195 -6.50 8.83 -13.03
N ILE A 196 -6.96 9.07 -11.81
CA ILE A 196 -6.09 9.18 -10.64
C ILE A 196 -5.34 7.87 -10.39
N GLN A 197 -4.05 8.00 -10.11
CA GLN A 197 -3.11 6.91 -9.84
C GLN A 197 -2.31 7.22 -8.57
N THR A 198 -1.62 6.23 -7.99
CA THR A 198 -0.81 6.43 -6.76
C THR A 198 0.19 7.58 -6.89
N GLY A 199 0.85 7.72 -8.06
CA GLY A 199 1.77 8.83 -8.33
C GLY A 199 1.14 10.22 -8.39
N SER A 200 -0.20 10.34 -8.44
CA SER A 200 -0.90 11.63 -8.50
C SER A 200 -0.78 12.47 -7.23
N VAL A 201 -0.32 11.88 -6.13
CA VAL A 201 -0.12 12.54 -4.83
C VAL A 201 1.35 12.65 -4.43
N TYR A 202 2.27 12.37 -5.35
CA TYR A 202 3.71 12.53 -5.12
C TYR A 202 4.10 13.96 -5.50
N PHE A 203 4.61 14.72 -4.54
CA PHE A 203 4.90 16.16 -4.71
C PHE A 203 6.22 16.59 -4.06
N HIS A 204 6.78 15.80 -3.15
CA HIS A 204 7.93 16.15 -2.34
C HIS A 204 9.15 15.29 -2.68
N LYS A 205 10.37 15.78 -2.38
CA LYS A 205 11.63 15.02 -2.64
C LYS A 205 11.83 13.87 -1.66
N ASN A 206 11.42 14.05 -0.41
CA ASN A 206 11.43 12.99 0.60
C ASN A 206 10.30 11.98 0.31
N ALA A 207 10.67 10.71 0.08
CA ALA A 207 9.74 9.63 -0.24
C ALA A 207 8.69 9.36 0.85
N PHE A 208 9.05 9.46 2.12
CA PHE A 208 8.12 9.24 3.24
C PHE A 208 6.96 10.25 3.21
N ILE A 209 7.21 11.51 2.87
CA ILE A 209 6.17 12.54 2.75
C ILE A 209 5.18 12.22 1.64
N ASN A 210 5.68 11.70 0.51
CA ASN A 210 4.80 11.21 -0.56
C ASN A 210 4.01 9.98 -0.11
N HIS A 211 4.65 9.03 0.57
CA HIS A 211 3.98 7.84 1.08
C HIS A 211 2.90 8.18 2.10
N ALA A 212 3.09 9.22 2.91
CA ALA A 212 2.09 9.72 3.85
C ALA A 212 0.87 10.37 3.16
N ALA A 213 1.04 10.87 1.93
CA ALA A 213 -0.07 11.36 1.11
C ALA A 213 -0.84 10.21 0.40
N VAL A 214 -0.29 9.01 0.37
CA VAL A 214 -0.94 7.85 -0.24
C VAL A 214 -1.95 7.23 0.72
N ASN A 215 -3.21 7.12 0.30
CA ASN A 215 -4.18 6.30 1.02
C ASN A 215 -3.90 4.82 0.76
N PRO A 216 -3.53 4.02 1.78
CA PRO A 216 -3.11 2.64 1.57
C PRO A 216 -4.23 1.71 1.10
N VAL A 217 -5.49 1.95 1.51
CA VAL A 217 -6.62 1.13 1.03
C VAL A 217 -6.88 1.43 -0.44
N TRP A 218 -6.82 2.71 -0.82
CA TRP A 218 -6.93 3.10 -2.22
C TRP A 218 -5.81 2.47 -3.06
N ASN A 219 -4.55 2.54 -2.57
CA ASN A 219 -3.39 1.98 -3.26
C ASN A 219 -3.49 0.45 -3.42
N LEU A 220 -3.95 -0.25 -2.38
CA LEU A 220 -4.19 -1.68 -2.44
C LEU A 220 -5.25 -2.03 -3.49
N LEU A 221 -6.41 -1.35 -3.49
CA LEU A 221 -7.46 -1.59 -4.50
C LEU A 221 -6.96 -1.28 -5.92
N TYR A 222 -6.24 -0.17 -6.09
CA TYR A 222 -5.68 0.23 -7.38
C TYR A 222 -4.70 -0.82 -7.90
N THR A 223 -3.78 -1.30 -7.07
CA THR A 223 -2.78 -2.29 -7.48
C THR A 223 -3.39 -3.67 -7.73
N ILE A 224 -4.46 -4.06 -7.04
CA ILE A 224 -5.21 -5.29 -7.38
C ILE A 224 -5.85 -5.18 -8.76
N ILE A 225 -6.45 -4.04 -9.11
CA ILE A 225 -7.23 -3.88 -10.34
C ILE A 225 -6.34 -3.58 -11.56
N GLU A 226 -5.32 -2.73 -11.38
CA GLU A 226 -4.48 -2.22 -12.46
C GLU A 226 -3.05 -2.79 -12.44
N GLY A 227 -2.63 -3.44 -11.35
CA GLY A 227 -1.25 -3.90 -11.20
C GLY A 227 -0.83 -4.96 -12.21
N ASP A 228 -1.76 -5.80 -12.68
CA ASP A 228 -1.44 -6.80 -13.71
C ASP A 228 -1.38 -6.20 -15.11
N LYS A 229 -2.08 -5.10 -15.35
CA LYS A 229 -2.00 -4.32 -16.60
C LYS A 229 -0.69 -3.53 -16.72
N MET A 230 0.03 -3.35 -15.61
CA MET A 230 1.39 -2.82 -15.61
C MET A 230 2.44 -3.94 -15.77
N ASN A 231 2.06 -5.19 -15.49
CA ASN A 231 2.89 -6.39 -15.71
C ASN A 231 2.69 -7.01 -17.10
N THR A 232 1.84 -6.45 -17.95
CA THR A 232 2.06 -6.60 -19.39
C THR A 232 3.36 -5.85 -19.69
N SER A 233 4.47 -6.54 -19.45
CA SER A 233 5.63 -6.50 -20.32
C SER A 233 5.02 -6.38 -21.71
N ASN A 234 5.10 -5.20 -22.31
CA ASN A 234 4.93 -5.13 -23.73
C ASN A 234 5.95 -6.14 -24.24
N SER A 235 5.51 -7.26 -24.81
CA SER A 235 6.42 -8.21 -25.43
C SER A 235 7.08 -7.46 -26.57
N PHE A 236 8.19 -6.79 -26.25
CA PHE A 236 8.99 -6.02 -27.21
C PHE A 236 9.61 -6.95 -28.25
N TYR A 237 9.65 -8.25 -27.94
CA TYR A 237 10.18 -9.33 -28.75
C TYR A 237 9.12 -10.42 -28.93
N THR A 238 9.13 -11.02 -30.11
CA THR A 238 8.43 -12.26 -30.39
C THR A 238 9.08 -13.43 -29.64
N GLU A 239 8.35 -14.53 -29.42
CA GLU A 239 8.90 -15.72 -28.75
C GLU A 239 10.17 -16.24 -29.42
N GLY A 240 10.25 -16.18 -30.75
CA GLY A 240 11.46 -16.58 -31.50
C GLY A 240 12.66 -15.67 -31.23
N GLU A 241 12.46 -14.36 -31.15
CA GLU A 241 13.54 -13.41 -30.82
C GLU A 241 14.02 -13.59 -29.37
N VAL A 242 13.09 -13.81 -28.43
CA VAL A 242 13.44 -14.13 -27.03
C VAL A 242 14.28 -15.40 -26.97
N GLN A 243 13.89 -16.46 -27.69
CA GLN A 243 14.64 -17.70 -27.70
C GLN A 243 16.07 -17.49 -28.22
N VAL A 244 16.25 -16.75 -29.31
CA VAL A 244 17.58 -16.46 -29.86
C VAL A 244 18.44 -15.68 -28.86
N ILE A 245 17.89 -14.65 -28.22
CA ILE A 245 18.61 -13.84 -27.23
C ILE A 245 18.98 -14.68 -26.01
N MET A 246 18.04 -15.48 -25.49
CA MET A 246 18.27 -16.32 -24.32
C MET A 246 19.25 -17.44 -24.64
N ASP A 247 19.18 -18.05 -25.82
CA ASP A 247 20.15 -19.06 -26.28
C ASP A 247 21.55 -18.44 -26.44
N GLU A 248 21.67 -17.18 -26.84
CA GLU A 248 22.95 -16.46 -26.89
C GLU A 248 23.48 -16.13 -25.48
N LEU A 249 22.62 -15.72 -24.55
CA LEU A 249 22.99 -15.43 -23.16
C LEU A 249 23.39 -16.70 -22.38
N TYR A 250 22.73 -17.82 -22.65
CA TYR A 250 22.99 -19.11 -22.00
C TYR A 250 23.97 -20.00 -22.76
N LYS A 251 24.48 -19.58 -23.92
CA LYS A 251 25.62 -20.26 -24.54
C LYS A 251 26.76 -20.27 -23.55
N GLU A 252 27.06 -21.45 -23.02
CA GLU A 252 28.20 -21.65 -22.13
C GLU A 252 29.44 -21.12 -22.84
N GLY A 253 30.08 -20.10 -22.26
CA GLY A 253 31.30 -19.56 -22.84
C GLY A 253 32.36 -20.65 -22.94
N GLU A 254 32.90 -20.88 -24.15
CA GLU A 254 33.94 -21.88 -24.40
C GLU A 254 35.22 -21.65 -23.57
N ASN A 255 35.40 -20.44 -23.02
CA ASN A 255 36.52 -20.07 -22.16
C ASN A 255 36.08 -19.91 -20.70
N ARG A 256 35.87 -21.02 -20.00
CA ARG A 256 35.82 -21.01 -18.53
C ARG A 256 37.25 -20.80 -18.01
N ALA A 257 37.52 -19.63 -17.43
CA ALA A 257 38.77 -19.41 -16.74
C ALA A 257 38.85 -20.38 -15.54
N GLN A 258 39.83 -21.29 -15.54
CA GLN A 258 40.09 -22.14 -14.40
C GLN A 258 40.80 -21.32 -13.33
N VAL A 259 40.05 -20.87 -12.33
CA VAL A 259 40.56 -20.06 -11.20
C VAL A 259 41.04 -20.95 -10.05
N LEU A 260 40.54 -22.19 -9.99
CA LEU A 260 40.79 -23.12 -8.89
C LEU A 260 41.85 -24.14 -9.26
N ASN A 261 42.72 -24.46 -8.30
CA ASN A 261 43.76 -25.49 -8.43
C ASN A 261 43.25 -26.90 -8.11
N THR A 262 41.94 -27.06 -7.87
CA THR A 262 41.30 -28.33 -7.51
C THR A 262 39.89 -28.39 -8.10
N ASP A 263 39.49 -29.59 -8.52
CA ASP A 263 38.16 -29.86 -9.06
C ASP A 263 37.11 -30.13 -7.98
N SER A 264 37.52 -30.20 -6.70
CA SER A 264 36.63 -30.46 -5.57
C SER A 264 36.96 -29.57 -4.36
N PRO A 265 36.78 -28.24 -4.48
CA PRO A 265 36.94 -27.33 -3.37
C PRO A 265 35.81 -27.50 -2.34
N ASN A 266 36.08 -27.19 -1.08
CA ASN A 266 35.03 -26.83 -0.14
C ASN A 266 34.62 -25.38 -0.40
N ILE A 267 33.32 -25.12 -0.56
CA ILE A 267 32.79 -23.79 -0.85
C ILE A 267 32.13 -23.23 0.41
N ILE A 268 32.56 -22.05 0.84
CA ILE A 268 31.92 -21.30 1.92
C ILE A 268 31.35 -20.02 1.30
N LEU A 269 30.02 -19.90 1.34
CA LEU A 269 29.31 -18.71 0.89
C LEU A 269 28.96 -17.84 2.11
N ILE A 270 29.43 -16.59 2.11
CA ILE A 270 29.16 -15.62 3.17
C ILE A 270 28.26 -14.53 2.58
N LEU A 271 27.00 -14.47 3.05
CA LEU A 271 26.06 -13.41 2.70
C LEU A 271 26.16 -12.30 3.75
N LEU A 272 26.54 -11.10 3.30
CA LEU A 272 26.66 -9.93 4.16
C LEU A 272 25.37 -9.10 4.09
N GLU A 273 24.61 -9.11 5.18
CA GLU A 273 23.35 -8.37 5.30
C GLU A 273 23.59 -6.86 5.24
N SER A 274 22.84 -6.18 4.35
CA SER A 274 22.87 -4.72 4.21
C SER A 274 24.28 -4.13 3.95
N PHE A 275 25.17 -4.89 3.30
CA PHE A 275 26.55 -4.48 3.03
C PHE A 275 26.71 -3.95 1.60
N SER A 276 27.12 -2.69 1.47
CA SER A 276 27.36 -2.03 0.18
C SER A 276 28.83 -1.64 0.00
N GLU A 277 29.23 -1.34 -1.24
CA GLU A 277 30.59 -0.88 -1.57
C GLU A 277 31.00 0.36 -0.75
N ALA A 278 30.05 1.23 -0.41
CA ALA A 278 30.27 2.39 0.44
C ALA A 278 30.91 2.02 1.80
N VAL A 279 30.65 0.82 2.31
CA VAL A 279 31.23 0.30 3.57
C VAL A 279 32.70 -0.16 3.40
N MET A 280 33.13 -0.51 2.19
CA MET A 280 34.53 -0.82 1.88
C MET A 280 35.35 0.40 1.41
N SER A 281 34.65 1.47 1.03
CA SER A 281 35.26 2.68 0.50
C SER A 281 35.83 3.57 1.60
N ASP A 282 36.91 4.31 1.28
CA ASP A 282 37.50 5.32 2.18
C ASP A 282 36.68 6.63 2.20
N MET A 283 35.38 6.58 1.85
CA MET A 283 34.53 7.75 1.67
C MET A 283 34.03 8.27 3.03
N GLY A 284 34.83 9.13 3.68
CA GLY A 284 34.32 9.93 4.80
C GLY A 284 35.32 10.40 5.85
N GLY A 285 36.63 10.25 5.64
CA GLY A 285 37.65 10.84 6.54
C GLY A 285 37.87 10.11 7.89
N ASN A 286 37.09 9.08 8.20
CA ASN A 286 37.26 8.23 9.40
C ASN A 286 37.96 6.88 9.14
N GLY A 287 38.56 6.71 7.96
CA GLY A 287 39.21 5.46 7.54
C GLY A 287 38.25 4.41 6.98
N ASN A 288 38.78 3.25 6.59
CA ASN A 288 38.00 2.13 6.07
C ASN A 288 37.30 1.37 7.23
N PRO A 289 35.96 1.30 7.28
CA PRO A 289 35.23 0.57 8.32
C PRO A 289 35.37 -0.96 8.21
N ALA A 290 35.80 -1.49 7.05
CA ALA A 290 36.00 -2.91 6.81
C ALA A 290 37.46 -3.22 6.37
N PRO A 291 38.47 -2.95 7.21
CA PRO A 291 39.89 -3.07 6.83
C PRO A 291 40.29 -4.51 6.50
N ASN A 292 39.78 -5.48 7.26
CA ASN A 292 40.06 -6.90 7.04
C ASN A 292 39.41 -7.41 5.75
N LEU A 293 38.20 -6.95 5.41
CA LEU A 293 37.52 -7.38 4.19
C LEU A 293 38.19 -6.77 2.95
N LYS A 294 38.68 -5.53 3.04
CA LYS A 294 39.50 -4.91 1.98
C LYS A 294 40.83 -5.63 1.80
N ALA A 295 41.46 -6.09 2.88
CA ALA A 295 42.67 -6.92 2.79
C ALA A 295 42.36 -8.25 2.07
N LEU A 296 41.28 -8.93 2.45
CA LEU A 296 40.82 -10.16 1.78
C LEU A 296 40.51 -9.97 0.29
N ALA A 297 39.98 -8.80 -0.10
CA ALA A 297 39.74 -8.48 -1.51
C ALA A 297 41.04 -8.46 -2.35
N GLY A 298 42.20 -8.24 -1.72
CA GLY A 298 43.52 -8.32 -2.37
C GLY A 298 44.09 -9.73 -2.49
N GLU A 299 43.52 -10.72 -1.78
CA GLU A 299 43.97 -12.12 -1.80
C GLU A 299 43.21 -12.98 -2.83
N GLY A 300 42.24 -12.41 -3.55
CA GLY A 300 41.38 -13.14 -4.48
C GLY A 300 40.86 -12.31 -5.64
N ILE A 301 39.73 -12.75 -6.23
CA ILE A 301 39.05 -12.03 -7.30
C ILE A 301 38.04 -11.06 -6.70
N TYR A 302 38.27 -9.77 -6.90
CA TYR A 302 37.37 -8.70 -6.49
C TYR A 302 36.55 -8.18 -7.68
N PHE A 303 35.23 -8.16 -7.54
CA PHE A 303 34.31 -7.61 -8.53
C PHE A 303 33.92 -6.18 -8.12
N ASN A 304 34.53 -5.18 -8.75
CA ASN A 304 34.23 -3.77 -8.52
C ASN A 304 32.90 -3.30 -9.13
N ASN A 305 32.34 -4.05 -10.08
CA ASN A 305 31.05 -3.80 -10.72
C ASN A 305 30.04 -4.89 -10.34
N PHE A 306 29.85 -5.10 -9.04
CA PHE A 306 28.89 -6.05 -8.50
C PHE A 306 27.60 -5.34 -8.10
N TYR A 307 26.48 -5.74 -8.70
CA TYR A 307 25.18 -5.13 -8.48
C TYR A 307 24.21 -6.16 -7.89
N SER A 308 23.49 -5.76 -6.85
CA SER A 308 22.39 -6.55 -6.30
C SER A 308 21.22 -6.56 -7.29
N THR A 309 20.55 -7.71 -7.42
CA THR A 309 19.33 -7.83 -8.23
C THR A 309 18.16 -7.03 -7.63
N GLY A 310 18.16 -6.76 -6.32
CA GLY A 310 17.14 -5.93 -5.70
C GLY A 310 17.58 -5.34 -4.36
N VAL A 311 16.65 -4.64 -3.72
CA VAL A 311 16.87 -3.95 -2.43
C VAL A 311 16.35 -4.74 -1.22
N LEU A 312 15.78 -5.93 -1.46
CA LEU A 312 15.21 -6.80 -0.42
C LEU A 312 16.01 -8.11 -0.34
N THR A 313 16.26 -8.57 0.88
CA THR A 313 17.06 -9.78 1.18
C THR A 313 16.46 -11.04 0.56
N ASP A 314 15.13 -11.18 0.55
CA ASP A 314 14.42 -12.33 -0.04
C ASP A 314 14.71 -12.49 -1.53
N ARG A 315 14.72 -11.39 -2.29
CA ARG A 315 15.08 -11.36 -3.71
C ARG A 315 16.56 -11.67 -3.94
N ALA A 316 17.44 -11.17 -3.07
CA ALA A 316 18.88 -11.43 -3.16
C ALA A 316 19.21 -12.91 -2.95
N ILE A 317 18.55 -13.57 -1.98
CA ILE A 317 18.73 -15.01 -1.72
C ILE A 317 18.33 -15.84 -2.95
N GLY A 318 17.19 -15.54 -3.58
CA GLY A 318 16.75 -16.22 -4.80
C GLY A 318 17.75 -16.09 -5.95
N ALA A 319 18.33 -14.90 -6.12
CA ALA A 319 19.35 -14.67 -7.14
C ALA A 319 20.67 -15.42 -6.86
N VAL A 320 21.14 -15.42 -5.61
CA VAL A 320 22.43 -16.04 -5.26
C VAL A 320 22.37 -17.57 -5.37
N PHE A 321 21.29 -18.21 -4.92
CA PHE A 321 21.20 -19.67 -4.94
C PHE A 321 20.59 -20.21 -6.24
N GLY A 322 19.65 -19.49 -6.84
CA GLY A 322 18.92 -19.93 -8.04
C GLY A 322 19.44 -19.35 -9.35
N GLY A 323 20.35 -18.38 -9.31
CA GLY A 323 20.79 -17.65 -10.51
C GLY A 323 19.65 -16.88 -11.22
N TYR A 324 18.53 -16.66 -10.53
CA TYR A 324 17.34 -16.08 -11.13
C TYR A 324 17.45 -14.54 -11.16
N PRO A 325 17.27 -13.90 -12.33
CA PRO A 325 17.24 -12.45 -12.40
C PRO A 325 15.98 -11.90 -11.71
N SER A 326 16.08 -10.71 -11.11
CA SER A 326 14.99 -10.01 -10.40
C SER A 326 13.96 -9.36 -11.30
#